data_AF-A0A315Y254-F1
#
_entry.id   AF-A0A315Y254-F1
#
_cell.length_a   1.000
_cell.length_b   1.000
_cell.length_c   1.000
_cell.angle_alpha   90.00
_cell.angle_beta   90.00
_cell.angle_gamma   90.00
#
_symmetry.space_group_name_H-M   'P 1'
#
loop_
_entity.id
_entity.type
_entity.pdbx_description
1 polymer ?
#
loop_
_entity_poly.entity_id
_entity_poly.type
_entity_poly.pdbx_seq_one_letter_code
_entity_poly.pdbx_strand_id
1 'polypeptide(L)'
;MKFINLLKKELTELINAQMILGLVVSLALFWLMGNVMQSVTSELAEDAKNTNVYICDMDDSDVTHELIKDMESNGAKVNKVTVNGEDYASGFKDNSFKSYVVLPKGFADQLASGEKPEIISVSKLKSASTFSGLTGGTDTTEALINKYVSIEISKQKGVSEEDLKHIESELTVVNQTVVADKSAKISSGVVLGKITSTNMILPIIIMVLILMTSQSLIASISNEKIDKTLETLLSAPVSRGSVITAKMLAAAIVALINAGVMMFGFSAYSKGMTGAITSDLGVSDEVGKVLSAGDAMKQLGLNLGVTDYLIVGVQLFITIMICLAISIILGALVNDSKSAQTMLLPIMMMVMIPWFVTMFTDVNSLPTVPKLIVYAIPFTHTFTAIPNLMFGNTTELWIGLVYQIIVFAVVMFFALKLFKSDKILTMSLNFGQKSRFKKNGKTIED
;
A
#
# COMPACT_ATOMS: atom_id res chain seq x y z
N MET A 1 -22.56 46.59 -4.02
CA MET A 1 -23.76 45.74 -4.23
C MET A 1 -23.69 44.84 -5.47
N LYS A 2 -23.24 45.32 -6.65
CA LYS A 2 -23.17 44.48 -7.87
C LYS A 2 -22.18 43.30 -7.77
N PHE A 3 -21.00 43.50 -7.19
CA PHE A 3 -19.99 42.44 -7.02
C PHE A 3 -20.48 41.29 -6.14
N ILE A 4 -21.11 41.56 -4.99
CA ILE A 4 -21.61 40.52 -4.07
C ILE A 4 -22.70 39.68 -4.74
N ASN A 5 -23.58 40.29 -5.54
CA ASN A 5 -24.59 39.55 -6.29
C ASN A 5 -23.98 38.69 -7.39
N LEU A 6 -22.93 39.19 -8.06
CA LEU A 6 -22.19 38.43 -9.07
C LEU A 6 -21.45 37.26 -8.41
N LEU A 7 -20.72 37.51 -7.32
CA LEU A 7 -20.02 36.50 -6.54
C LEU A 7 -20.98 35.43 -6.01
N LYS A 8 -22.14 35.82 -5.48
CA LYS A 8 -23.17 34.87 -5.04
C LYS A 8 -23.65 33.98 -6.19
N LYS A 9 -23.84 34.55 -7.38
CA LYS A 9 -24.20 33.79 -8.58
C LYS A 9 -23.10 32.79 -8.96
N GLU A 10 -21.86 33.26 -9.12
CA GLU A 10 -20.71 32.42 -9.49
C GLU A 10 -20.48 31.30 -8.45
N LEU A 11 -20.55 31.62 -7.15
CA LEU A 11 -20.46 30.63 -6.08
C LEU A 11 -21.61 29.61 -6.11
N THR A 12 -22.83 30.01 -6.48
CA THR A 12 -23.95 29.07 -6.59
C THR A 12 -23.78 28.13 -7.78
N GLU A 13 -23.14 28.57 -8.87
CA GLU A 13 -22.81 27.71 -10.01
C GLU A 13 -21.65 26.74 -9.70
N LEU A 14 -20.65 27.19 -8.95
CA LEU A 14 -19.51 26.38 -8.51
C LEU A 14 -19.88 25.38 -7.40
N ILE A 15 -20.63 25.83 -6.38
CA ILE A 15 -21.12 25.01 -5.27
C ILE A 15 -22.38 24.27 -5.73
N ASN A 16 -22.19 23.36 -6.66
CA ASN A 16 -23.24 22.47 -7.13
C ASN A 16 -23.24 21.16 -6.31
N ALA A 17 -24.28 20.34 -6.49
CA ALA A 17 -24.41 19.07 -5.81
C ALA A 17 -23.23 18.11 -6.07
N GLN A 18 -22.52 18.28 -7.20
CA GLN A 18 -21.39 17.45 -7.58
C GLN A 18 -20.15 17.80 -6.75
N MET A 19 -19.88 19.10 -6.52
CA MET A 19 -18.84 19.57 -5.60
C MET A 19 -19.13 19.05 -4.18
N ILE A 20 -20.37 19.20 -3.70
CA ILE A 20 -20.76 18.72 -2.36
C ILE A 20 -20.57 17.21 -2.24
N LEU A 21 -20.99 16.44 -3.23
CA LEU A 21 -20.78 14.98 -3.25
C LEU A 21 -19.28 14.65 -3.22
N GLY A 22 -18.47 15.34 -4.02
CA GLY A 22 -17.01 15.19 -4.01
C GLY A 22 -16.41 15.44 -2.62
N LEU A 23 -16.83 16.51 -1.93
CA LEU A 23 -16.40 16.81 -0.57
C LEU A 23 -16.82 15.75 0.44
N VAL A 24 -18.06 15.25 0.36
CA VAL A 24 -18.55 14.16 1.22
C VAL A 24 -17.74 12.89 1.01
N VAL A 25 -17.42 12.57 -0.24
CA VAL A 25 -16.55 11.43 -0.59
C VAL A 25 -15.15 11.63 -0.01
N SER A 26 -14.55 12.81 -0.16
CA SER A 26 -13.24 13.11 0.43
C SER A 26 -13.24 12.98 1.96
N LEU A 27 -14.29 13.46 2.63
CA LEU A 27 -14.45 13.30 4.09
C LEU A 27 -14.55 11.82 4.47
N ALA A 28 -15.31 11.02 3.73
CA ALA A 28 -15.43 9.58 3.95
C ALA A 28 -14.08 8.86 3.77
N LEU A 29 -13.28 9.26 2.78
CA LEU A 29 -11.93 8.73 2.57
C LEU A 29 -11.01 9.08 3.74
N PHE A 30 -10.99 10.34 4.20
CA PHE A 30 -10.17 10.72 5.36
C PHE A 30 -10.60 10.02 6.65
N TRP A 31 -11.92 9.82 6.84
CA TRP A 31 -12.43 9.08 7.97
C TRP A 31 -11.97 7.61 7.94
N LEU A 32 -12.04 6.97 6.77
CA LEU A 32 -11.52 5.61 6.57
C LEU A 32 -10.02 5.55 6.85
N MET A 33 -9.23 6.52 6.38
CA MET A 33 -7.80 6.60 6.67
C MET A 33 -7.51 6.78 8.17
N GLY A 34 -8.28 7.62 8.86
CA GLY A 34 -8.16 7.84 10.30
C GLY A 34 -8.38 6.56 11.09
N ASN A 35 -9.38 5.76 10.72
CA ASN A 35 -9.65 4.47 11.37
C ASN A 35 -8.52 3.45 11.13
N VAL A 36 -7.98 3.39 9.91
CA VAL A 36 -6.82 2.53 9.60
C VAL A 36 -5.61 2.97 10.43
N MET A 37 -5.32 4.27 10.48
CA MET A 37 -4.23 4.81 11.30
C MET A 37 -4.43 4.51 12.79
N GLN A 38 -5.64 4.68 13.31
CA GLN A 38 -5.95 4.38 14.70
C GLN A 38 -5.64 2.93 15.05
N SER A 39 -5.97 1.97 14.18
CA SER A 39 -5.68 0.55 14.43
C SER A 39 -4.19 0.27 14.58
N VAL A 40 -3.36 0.95 13.81
CA VAL A 40 -1.90 0.84 13.89
C VAL A 40 -1.36 1.55 15.13
N THR A 41 -1.84 2.76 15.41
CA THR A 41 -1.42 3.51 16.61
C THR A 41 -1.83 2.79 17.90
N SER A 42 -2.98 2.12 17.93
CA SER A 42 -3.38 1.32 19.09
C SER A 42 -2.47 0.11 19.28
N GLU A 43 -2.06 -0.57 18.21
CA GLU A 43 -1.13 -1.69 18.28
C GLU A 43 0.24 -1.22 18.81
N LEU A 44 0.75 -0.08 18.33
CA LEU A 44 1.97 0.55 18.86
C LEU A 44 1.85 0.90 20.35
N ALA A 45 0.71 1.46 20.76
CA ALA A 45 0.48 1.82 22.15
C ALA A 45 0.33 0.59 23.07
N GLU A 46 -0.21 -0.51 22.57
CA GLU A 46 -0.29 -1.78 23.29
C GLU A 46 1.09 -2.44 23.43
N ASP A 47 1.88 -2.47 22.35
CA ASP A 47 3.28 -2.92 22.36
C ASP A 47 4.11 -2.10 23.37
N ALA A 48 3.88 -0.80 23.48
CA ALA A 48 4.57 0.07 24.44
C ALA A 48 4.11 -0.10 25.90
N LYS A 49 2.85 -0.52 26.13
CA LYS A 49 2.30 -0.71 27.50
C LYS A 49 2.71 -2.04 28.11
N ASN A 50 2.77 -3.08 27.29
CA ASN A 50 3.24 -4.40 27.72
C ASN A 50 4.65 -4.57 27.15
N THR A 51 5.67 -4.19 27.92
CA THR A 51 7.09 -4.35 27.56
C THR A 51 7.46 -5.84 27.50
N ASN A 52 6.92 -6.54 26.51
CA ASN A 52 7.20 -7.92 26.18
C ASN A 52 8.50 -7.93 25.41
N VAL A 53 9.54 -8.42 26.05
CA VAL A 53 10.89 -8.46 25.51
C VAL A 53 11.18 -9.91 25.14
N TYR A 54 11.71 -10.13 23.94
CA TYR A 54 12.07 -11.47 23.46
C TYR A 54 13.59 -11.53 23.33
N ILE A 55 14.23 -12.42 24.10
CA ILE A 55 15.69 -12.53 24.15
C ILE A 55 16.10 -13.97 23.89
N CYS A 56 17.06 -14.14 22.99
CA CYS A 56 17.79 -15.37 22.78
C CYS A 56 19.17 -15.24 23.40
N ASP A 57 19.35 -15.84 24.57
CA ASP A 57 20.64 -15.85 25.25
C ASP A 57 21.49 -17.03 24.75
N MET A 58 22.54 -16.73 23.98
CA MET A 58 23.50 -17.73 23.51
C MET A 58 24.80 -17.71 24.31
N ASP A 59 25.03 -16.66 25.11
CA ASP A 59 26.19 -16.48 25.96
C ASP A 59 26.07 -17.34 27.25
N ASP A 60 24.85 -17.41 27.81
CA ASP A 60 24.49 -18.21 28.99
C ASP A 60 25.45 -17.96 30.17
N SER A 61 25.62 -16.69 30.49
CA SER A 61 26.57 -16.19 31.49
C SER A 61 25.86 -15.55 32.69
N ASP A 62 26.57 -15.41 33.82
CA ASP A 62 25.98 -14.77 35.01
C ASP A 62 25.56 -13.32 34.73
N VAL A 63 26.30 -12.61 33.87
CA VAL A 63 26.02 -11.24 33.43
C VAL A 63 24.70 -11.16 32.64
N THR A 64 24.51 -12.05 31.68
CA THR A 64 23.29 -12.08 30.86
C THR A 64 22.07 -12.50 31.68
N HIS A 65 22.24 -13.41 32.65
CA HIS A 65 21.22 -13.74 33.63
C HIS A 65 20.85 -12.58 34.56
N GLU A 66 21.82 -11.76 34.98
CA GLU A 66 21.57 -10.57 35.80
C GLU A 66 20.86 -9.47 34.99
N LEU A 67 21.29 -9.23 33.76
CA LEU A 67 20.62 -8.34 32.80
C LEU A 67 19.14 -8.71 32.64
N ILE A 68 18.83 -9.98 32.43
CA ILE A 68 17.44 -10.45 32.28
C ILE A 68 16.64 -10.22 33.58
N LYS A 69 17.22 -10.47 34.75
CA LYS A 69 16.57 -10.21 36.05
C LYS A 69 16.33 -8.72 36.29
N ASP A 70 17.26 -7.85 35.89
CA ASP A 70 17.10 -6.40 35.99
C ASP A 70 15.94 -5.92 35.10
N MET A 71 15.84 -6.44 33.88
CA MET A 71 14.71 -6.17 32.99
C MET A 71 13.36 -6.58 33.63
N GLU A 72 13.29 -7.79 34.18
CA GLU A 72 12.08 -8.29 34.87
C GLU A 72 11.72 -7.43 36.09
N SER A 73 12.71 -7.03 36.88
CA SER A 73 12.53 -6.18 38.07
C SER A 73 12.05 -4.77 37.72
N ASN A 74 12.41 -4.27 36.54
CA ASN A 74 11.94 -2.99 35.99
C ASN A 74 10.58 -3.10 35.27
N GLY A 75 9.89 -4.23 35.38
CA GLY A 75 8.53 -4.42 34.88
C GLY A 75 8.43 -4.92 33.43
N ALA A 76 9.54 -5.33 32.80
CA ALA A 76 9.50 -5.99 31.50
C ALA A 76 9.12 -7.47 31.65
N LYS A 77 8.32 -8.00 30.73
CA LYS A 77 8.05 -9.43 30.64
C LYS A 77 9.02 -10.06 29.65
N VAL A 78 10.08 -10.68 30.15
CA VAL A 78 11.11 -11.31 29.32
C VAL A 78 10.66 -12.72 28.91
N ASN A 79 10.68 -13.00 27.61
CA ASN A 79 10.37 -14.31 27.04
C ASN A 79 11.63 -14.83 26.35
N LYS A 80 12.09 -16.02 26.78
CA LYS A 80 13.27 -16.64 26.20
C LYS A 80 12.95 -17.27 24.84
N VAL A 81 13.81 -17.01 23.86
CA VAL A 81 13.76 -17.58 22.51
C VAL A 81 14.96 -18.50 22.35
N THR A 82 14.79 -19.61 21.64
CA THR A 82 15.88 -20.55 21.36
C THR A 82 16.14 -20.59 19.87
N VAL A 83 17.42 -20.46 19.50
CA VAL A 83 17.90 -20.48 18.12
C VAL A 83 19.12 -21.38 18.05
N ASN A 84 19.20 -22.21 16.99
CA ASN A 84 20.35 -23.07 16.75
C ASN A 84 21.31 -22.40 15.76
N GLY A 85 22.45 -21.90 16.26
CA GLY A 85 23.47 -21.27 15.41
C GLY A 85 22.96 -20.00 14.73
N GLU A 86 23.17 -19.88 13.42
CA GLU A 86 22.77 -18.71 12.62
C GLU A 86 21.38 -18.86 11.95
N ASP A 87 20.61 -19.90 12.30
CA ASP A 87 19.23 -20.07 11.80
C ASP A 87 18.24 -19.15 12.54
N TYR A 88 18.38 -17.84 12.36
CA TYR A 88 17.51 -16.85 12.99
C TYR A 88 16.04 -16.97 12.58
N ALA A 89 15.72 -17.67 11.48
CA ALA A 89 14.34 -17.91 11.09
C ALA A 89 13.63 -18.91 12.03
N SER A 90 14.38 -19.86 12.62
CA SER A 90 13.84 -20.86 13.55
C SER A 90 13.16 -20.26 14.79
N GLY A 91 13.64 -19.11 15.28
CA GLY A 91 13.05 -18.41 16.43
C GLY A 91 11.58 -18.01 16.23
N PHE A 92 11.11 -17.94 14.98
CA PHE A 92 9.75 -17.53 14.63
C PHE A 92 8.81 -18.67 14.21
N LYS A 93 9.25 -19.94 14.20
CA LYS A 93 8.46 -21.04 13.61
C LYS A 93 7.17 -21.37 14.37
N ASP A 94 7.12 -21.13 15.67
CA ASP A 94 5.95 -21.41 16.52
C ASP A 94 5.47 -20.21 17.34
N ASN A 95 6.05 -19.04 17.09
CA ASN A 95 5.83 -17.86 17.93
C ASN A 95 5.16 -16.72 17.17
N SER A 96 4.25 -16.01 17.85
CA SER A 96 3.51 -14.89 17.28
C SER A 96 4.28 -13.56 17.26
N PHE A 97 5.41 -13.47 17.98
CA PHE A 97 6.20 -12.25 18.09
C PHE A 97 6.87 -11.86 16.76
N LYS A 98 7.21 -10.58 16.64
CA LYS A 98 7.68 -9.96 15.39
C LYS A 98 9.19 -9.72 15.39
N SER A 99 9.83 -9.65 16.55
CA SER A 99 11.27 -9.50 16.68
C SER A 99 11.77 -10.08 18.00
N TYR A 100 13.07 -10.29 18.08
CA TYR A 100 13.79 -10.67 19.29
C TYR A 100 15.26 -10.22 19.19
N VAL A 101 15.93 -10.11 20.33
CA VAL A 101 17.35 -9.77 20.40
C VAL A 101 18.15 -11.02 20.78
N VAL A 102 19.27 -11.26 20.11
CA VAL A 102 20.23 -12.30 20.46
C VAL A 102 21.39 -11.68 21.22
N LEU A 103 21.73 -12.27 22.37
CA LEU A 103 22.98 -12.03 23.09
C LEU A 103 23.98 -13.11 22.63
N PRO A 104 24.92 -12.77 21.73
CA PRO A 104 25.86 -13.75 21.19
C PRO A 104 26.89 -14.17 22.23
N LYS A 105 27.54 -15.32 21.99
CA LYS A 105 28.68 -15.78 22.80
C LYS A 105 29.78 -14.73 22.81
N GLY A 106 30.31 -14.43 23.99
CA GLY A 106 31.32 -13.40 24.23
C GLY A 106 30.75 -12.05 24.64
N PHE A 107 29.43 -11.91 24.80
CA PHE A 107 28.79 -10.68 25.27
C PHE A 107 29.33 -10.26 26.64
N ALA A 108 29.38 -11.18 27.62
CA ALA A 108 29.91 -10.89 28.95
C ALA A 108 31.41 -10.55 28.93
N ASP A 109 32.19 -11.24 28.12
CA ASP A 109 33.64 -11.01 28.01
C ASP A 109 33.94 -9.61 27.44
N GLN A 110 33.18 -9.18 26.42
CA GLN A 110 33.28 -7.83 25.84
C GLN A 110 32.88 -6.75 26.86
N LEU A 111 31.85 -6.99 27.66
CA LEU A 111 31.44 -6.07 28.71
C LEU A 111 32.50 -5.97 29.82
N ALA A 112 33.13 -7.08 30.18
CA ALA A 112 34.18 -7.12 31.22
C ALA A 112 35.49 -6.46 30.76
N SER A 113 35.81 -6.49 29.46
CA SER A 113 36.98 -5.82 28.89
C SER A 113 36.78 -4.31 28.67
N GLY A 114 35.57 -3.78 28.92
CA GLY A 114 35.21 -2.39 28.67
C GLY A 114 35.05 -2.06 27.18
N GLU A 115 34.92 -3.08 26.33
CA GLU A 115 34.55 -2.94 24.91
C GLU A 115 33.04 -2.74 24.77
N LYS A 116 32.59 -2.34 23.56
CA LYS A 116 31.17 -2.22 23.25
C LYS A 116 30.59 -3.60 22.90
N PRO A 117 29.79 -4.24 23.77
CA PRO A 117 29.26 -5.56 23.47
C PRO A 117 28.36 -5.56 22.23
N GLU A 118 28.43 -6.64 21.45
CA GLU A 118 27.61 -6.84 20.27
C GLU A 118 26.28 -7.52 20.63
N ILE A 119 25.18 -7.04 20.05
CA ILE A 119 23.90 -7.75 20.04
C ILE A 119 23.37 -7.92 18.62
N ILE A 120 22.54 -8.94 18.41
CA ILE A 120 21.91 -9.17 17.10
C ILE A 120 20.41 -8.89 17.21
N SER A 121 19.97 -7.81 16.56
CA SER A 121 18.56 -7.49 16.41
C SER A 121 17.97 -8.32 15.28
N VAL A 122 17.02 -9.19 15.58
CA VAL A 122 16.34 -10.03 14.58
C VAL A 122 14.90 -9.58 14.41
N SER A 123 14.55 -9.10 13.22
CA SER A 123 13.20 -8.62 12.88
C SER A 123 12.57 -9.45 11.77
N LYS A 124 11.32 -9.90 11.96
CA LYS A 124 10.54 -10.61 10.94
C LYS A 124 9.67 -9.65 10.12
N LEU A 125 9.92 -9.59 8.82
CA LEU A 125 9.06 -8.89 7.87
C LEU A 125 7.98 -9.83 7.35
N LYS A 126 6.73 -9.56 7.72
CA LYS A 126 5.56 -10.34 7.28
C LYS A 126 4.85 -9.74 6.07
N SER A 127 5.00 -8.44 5.82
CA SER A 127 4.32 -7.78 4.70
C SER A 127 5.13 -6.62 4.12
N ALA A 128 4.70 -6.17 2.96
CA ALA A 128 5.27 -5.04 2.25
C ALA A 128 4.81 -3.67 2.77
N SER A 129 3.93 -3.66 3.78
CA SER A 129 3.31 -2.43 4.26
C SER A 129 4.30 -1.57 5.05
N THR A 130 4.21 -0.25 4.86
CA THR A 130 5.06 0.71 5.59
C THR A 130 4.90 0.56 7.11
N PHE A 131 3.71 0.19 7.59
CA PHE A 131 3.44 -0.02 9.01
C PHE A 131 4.01 -1.33 9.57
N SER A 132 4.32 -2.33 8.73
CA SER A 132 4.93 -3.58 9.20
C SER A 132 6.30 -3.38 9.85
N GLY A 133 7.01 -2.30 9.54
CA GLY A 133 8.30 -1.97 10.16
C GLY A 133 8.22 -1.08 11.40
N LEU A 134 7.04 -0.55 11.72
CA LEU A 134 6.86 0.37 12.83
C LEU A 134 6.44 -0.34 14.12
N THR A 135 5.87 -1.55 14.03
CA THR A 135 5.35 -2.31 15.17
C THR A 135 6.23 -3.52 15.50
N GLY A 136 6.33 -3.88 16.78
CA GLY A 136 7.06 -5.06 17.25
C GLY A 136 8.53 -5.13 16.85
N GLY A 137 9.22 -3.99 16.80
CA GLY A 137 10.68 -3.90 16.63
C GLY A 137 11.45 -4.21 17.93
N THR A 138 12.78 -4.19 17.84
CA THR A 138 13.69 -4.49 18.96
C THR A 138 14.05 -3.28 19.81
N ASP A 139 13.68 -2.05 19.39
CA ASP A 139 14.13 -0.78 19.97
C ASP A 139 14.01 -0.71 21.49
N THR A 140 12.88 -1.17 22.06
CA THR A 140 12.68 -1.19 23.52
C THR A 140 13.64 -2.16 24.22
N THR A 141 13.88 -3.33 23.61
CA THR A 141 14.83 -4.32 24.15
C THR A 141 16.26 -3.78 24.07
N GLU A 142 16.63 -3.21 22.92
CA GLU A 142 17.95 -2.59 22.72
C GLU A 142 18.19 -1.44 23.70
N ALA A 143 17.20 -0.60 23.95
CA ALA A 143 17.29 0.50 24.91
C ALA A 143 17.50 0.00 26.35
N LEU A 144 16.82 -1.08 26.74
CA LEU A 144 16.99 -1.70 28.06
C LEU A 144 18.40 -2.33 28.21
N ILE A 145 18.88 -3.05 27.19
CA ILE A 145 20.23 -3.63 27.19
C ILE A 145 21.28 -2.53 27.22
N ASN A 146 21.14 -1.51 26.36
CA ASN A 146 22.07 -0.38 26.31
C ASN A 146 22.12 0.35 27.66
N LYS A 147 20.97 0.56 28.32
CA LYS A 147 20.94 1.16 29.66
C LYS A 147 21.74 0.33 30.68
N TYR A 148 21.55 -0.99 30.70
CA TYR A 148 22.29 -1.88 31.60
C TYR A 148 23.80 -1.85 31.31
N VAL A 149 24.19 -2.01 30.04
CA VAL A 149 25.58 -1.95 29.58
C VAL A 149 26.23 -0.61 29.98
N SER A 150 25.53 0.51 29.77
CA SER A 150 26.06 1.83 30.13
C SER A 150 26.25 2.04 31.62
N ILE A 151 25.35 1.51 32.44
CA ILE A 151 25.52 1.53 33.91
C ILE A 151 26.76 0.71 34.30
N GLU A 152 26.94 -0.47 33.71
CA GLU A 152 28.04 -1.36 34.08
C GLU A 152 29.41 -0.84 33.65
N ILE A 153 29.53 -0.33 32.42
CA ILE A 153 30.76 0.32 31.93
C ILE A 153 31.08 1.58 32.76
N SER A 154 30.07 2.35 33.17
CA SER A 154 30.28 3.55 34.00
C SER A 154 30.80 3.21 35.40
N LYS A 155 30.30 2.13 36.02
CA LYS A 155 30.85 1.61 37.29
C LYS A 155 32.32 1.21 37.14
N GLN A 156 32.67 0.51 36.06
CA GLN A 156 34.05 0.08 35.80
C GLN A 156 35.00 1.26 35.59
N LYS A 157 34.54 2.33 34.93
CA LYS A 157 35.34 3.54 34.66
C LYS A 157 35.34 4.57 35.81
N GLY A 158 34.54 4.36 36.86
CA GLY A 158 34.46 5.26 38.01
C GLY A 158 33.84 6.63 37.68
N VAL A 159 32.95 6.68 36.69
CA VAL A 159 32.28 7.91 36.22
C VAL A 159 30.91 8.06 36.89
N SER A 160 30.46 9.30 37.11
CA SER A 160 29.20 9.58 37.82
C SER A 160 27.95 9.31 36.97
N GLU A 161 26.81 9.02 37.61
CA GLU A 161 25.53 8.81 36.90
C GLU A 161 25.05 10.04 36.08
N GLU A 162 25.58 11.24 36.35
CA GLU A 162 25.21 12.45 35.59
C GLU A 162 25.90 12.54 34.22
N ASP A 163 27.07 11.93 34.07
CA ASP A 163 27.82 11.86 32.80
C ASP A 163 27.22 10.83 31.82
N LEU A 164 26.43 9.86 32.32
CA LEU A 164 25.70 8.85 31.54
C LEU A 164 24.77 9.47 30.49
N LYS A 165 24.25 10.68 30.72
CA LYS A 165 23.34 11.37 29.78
C LYS A 165 24.03 11.81 28.48
N HIS A 166 25.36 11.80 28.45
CA HIS A 166 26.16 12.20 27.30
C HIS A 166 26.89 11.03 26.62
N ILE A 167 26.65 9.79 27.07
CA ILE A 167 27.28 8.60 26.50
C ILE A 167 26.56 8.21 25.20
N GLU A 168 27.27 8.28 24.08
CA GLU A 168 26.88 7.68 22.80
C GLU A 168 26.67 6.17 22.97
N SER A 169 25.84 5.51 22.14
CA SER A 169 25.48 4.10 22.36
C SER A 169 26.71 3.21 22.60
N GLU A 170 26.72 2.50 23.73
CA GLU A 170 27.82 1.60 24.11
C GLU A 170 27.59 0.17 23.60
N LEU A 171 26.58 0.01 22.75
CA LEU A 171 26.15 -1.25 22.17
C LEU A 171 26.46 -1.25 20.67
N THR A 172 27.00 -2.36 20.16
CA THR A 172 27.11 -2.60 18.72
C THR A 172 25.90 -3.43 18.27
N VAL A 173 25.00 -2.84 17.48
CA VAL A 173 23.79 -3.54 17.00
C VAL A 173 23.99 -4.10 15.60
N VAL A 174 24.02 -5.42 15.48
CA VAL A 174 24.00 -6.12 14.20
C VAL A 174 22.55 -6.44 13.84
N ASN A 175 22.09 -5.92 12.71
CA ASN A 175 20.73 -6.14 12.25
C ASN A 175 20.59 -7.39 11.36
N GLN A 176 19.57 -8.19 11.64
CA GLN A 176 19.15 -9.35 10.89
C GLN A 176 17.66 -9.22 10.53
N THR A 177 17.36 -9.41 9.26
CA THR A 177 15.97 -9.44 8.76
C THR A 177 15.61 -10.85 8.37
N VAL A 178 14.42 -11.30 8.79
CA VAL A 178 13.84 -12.59 8.41
C VAL A 178 12.59 -12.38 7.56
N VAL A 179 12.51 -13.07 6.43
CA VAL A 179 11.33 -13.15 5.57
C VAL A 179 11.04 -14.62 5.32
N ALA A 180 9.82 -15.07 5.64
CA ALA A 180 9.45 -16.48 5.65
C ALA A 180 10.48 -17.32 6.45
N ASP A 181 11.21 -18.20 5.77
CA ASP A 181 12.24 -19.09 6.36
C ASP A 181 13.68 -18.63 6.06
N LYS A 182 13.89 -17.41 5.54
CA LYS A 182 15.21 -16.91 5.11
C LYS A 182 15.62 -15.70 5.93
N SER A 183 16.90 -15.61 6.28
CA SER A 183 17.52 -14.49 6.99
C SER A 183 18.56 -13.78 6.13
N ALA A 184 18.76 -12.49 6.37
CA ALA A 184 19.82 -11.68 5.78
C ALA A 184 20.33 -10.61 6.75
N LYS A 185 21.65 -10.40 6.78
CA LYS A 185 22.36 -9.43 7.64
C LYS A 185 22.14 -7.99 7.14
N ILE A 186 20.93 -7.49 7.35
CA ILE A 186 20.49 -6.15 6.98
C ILE A 186 19.36 -5.72 7.91
N SER A 187 19.18 -4.43 8.13
CA SER A 187 18.04 -3.93 8.90
C SER A 187 16.74 -4.04 8.13
N SER A 188 15.67 -4.35 8.87
CA SER A 188 14.32 -4.46 8.34
C SER A 188 13.88 -3.13 7.73
N GLY A 189 14.31 -2.00 8.31
CA GLY A 189 14.07 -0.65 7.80
C GLY A 189 14.68 -0.39 6.41
N VAL A 190 15.90 -0.86 6.13
CA VAL A 190 16.52 -0.71 4.80
C VAL A 190 15.79 -1.58 3.77
N VAL A 191 15.44 -2.82 4.14
CA VAL A 191 14.66 -3.72 3.28
C VAL A 191 13.28 -3.12 2.98
N LEU A 192 12.55 -2.67 4.00
CA LEU A 192 11.27 -1.99 3.87
C LEU A 192 11.38 -0.71 3.03
N GLY A 193 12.39 0.12 3.24
CA GLY A 193 12.61 1.32 2.42
C GLY A 193 12.72 0.99 0.93
N LYS A 194 13.41 -0.12 0.60
CA LYS A 194 13.50 -0.62 -0.78
C LYS A 194 12.17 -1.18 -1.29
N ILE A 195 11.43 -1.93 -0.47
CA ILE A 195 10.11 -2.46 -0.81
C ILE A 195 9.12 -1.32 -1.03
N THR A 196 8.99 -0.39 -0.09
CA THR A 196 8.07 0.75 -0.13
C THR A 196 8.36 1.66 -1.32
N SER A 197 9.63 1.97 -1.60
CA SER A 197 9.98 2.76 -2.79
C SER A 197 9.61 2.06 -4.10
N THR A 198 9.71 0.73 -4.16
CA THR A 198 9.29 -0.05 -5.36
C THR A 198 7.76 -0.15 -5.44
N ASN A 199 7.10 -0.35 -4.31
CA ASN A 199 5.66 -0.63 -4.22
C ASN A 199 4.79 0.62 -4.26
N MET A 200 5.31 1.81 -3.98
CA MET A 200 4.51 3.03 -3.98
C MET A 200 4.30 3.60 -5.40
N ILE A 201 5.27 3.40 -6.29
CA ILE A 201 5.20 3.95 -7.65
C ILE A 201 4.18 3.22 -8.53
N LEU A 202 4.16 1.88 -8.50
CA LEU A 202 3.26 1.14 -9.39
C LEU A 202 1.79 1.56 -9.17
N PRO A 203 1.26 1.65 -7.93
CA PRO A 203 -0.06 2.19 -7.67
C PRO A 203 -0.32 3.58 -8.25
N ILE A 204 0.66 4.49 -8.17
CA ILE A 204 0.53 5.85 -8.72
C ILE A 204 0.40 5.78 -10.24
N ILE A 205 1.24 4.99 -10.92
CA ILE A 205 1.17 4.80 -12.37
C ILE A 205 -0.21 4.24 -12.75
N ILE A 206 -0.67 3.21 -12.05
CA ILE A 206 -1.98 2.58 -12.27
C ILE A 206 -3.10 3.61 -12.10
N MET A 207 -3.07 4.38 -11.01
CA MET A 207 -4.07 5.41 -10.72
C MET A 207 -4.11 6.46 -11.82
N VAL A 208 -2.96 7.03 -12.20
CA VAL A 208 -2.87 8.07 -13.24
C VAL A 208 -3.39 7.53 -14.57
N LEU A 209 -2.95 6.34 -14.99
CA LEU A 209 -3.41 5.71 -16.23
C LEU A 209 -4.91 5.48 -16.22
N ILE A 210 -5.45 4.90 -15.16
CA ILE A 210 -6.87 4.62 -15.04
C ILE A 210 -7.67 5.91 -15.13
N LEU A 211 -7.31 6.93 -14.35
CA LEU A 211 -8.06 8.18 -14.31
C LEU A 211 -8.00 8.92 -15.66
N MET A 212 -6.82 9.03 -16.27
CA MET A 212 -6.66 9.72 -17.55
C MET A 212 -7.40 9.01 -18.69
N THR A 213 -7.26 7.70 -18.78
CA THR A 213 -7.88 6.91 -19.86
C THR A 213 -9.40 6.86 -19.71
N SER A 214 -9.89 6.74 -18.48
CA SER A 214 -11.32 6.79 -18.16
C SER A 214 -11.91 8.15 -18.47
N GLN A 215 -11.26 9.22 -18.04
CA GLN A 215 -11.70 10.59 -18.33
C GLN A 215 -11.78 10.84 -19.85
N SER A 216 -10.74 10.44 -20.59
CA SER A 216 -10.70 10.58 -22.05
C SER A 216 -11.83 9.80 -22.73
N LEU A 217 -12.07 8.55 -22.31
CA LEU A 217 -13.10 7.71 -22.91
C LEU A 217 -14.52 8.18 -22.56
N ILE A 218 -14.76 8.58 -21.30
CA ILE A 218 -16.03 9.19 -20.86
C ILE A 218 -16.32 10.45 -21.70
N ALA A 219 -15.33 11.33 -21.83
CA ALA A 219 -15.48 12.57 -22.59
C ALA A 219 -15.74 12.31 -24.08
N SER A 220 -15.01 11.36 -24.70
CA SER A 220 -15.23 10.98 -26.10
C SER A 220 -16.66 10.48 -26.34
N ILE A 221 -17.17 9.58 -25.49
CA ILE A 221 -18.53 9.03 -25.65
C ILE A 221 -19.59 10.08 -25.36
N SER A 222 -19.39 10.87 -24.31
CA SER A 222 -20.29 11.97 -23.94
C SER A 222 -20.41 12.98 -25.07
N ASN A 223 -19.29 13.46 -25.61
CA ASN A 223 -19.29 14.48 -26.66
C ASN A 223 -19.92 13.93 -27.94
N GLU A 224 -19.59 12.69 -28.32
CA GLU A 224 -20.22 12.07 -29.50
C GLU A 224 -21.73 11.88 -29.35
N LYS A 225 -22.20 11.60 -28.13
CA LYS A 225 -23.64 11.54 -27.82
C LYS A 225 -24.28 12.93 -27.93
N ILE A 226 -23.67 13.95 -27.31
CA ILE A 226 -24.19 15.33 -27.29
C ILE A 226 -24.23 15.93 -28.70
N ASP A 227 -23.18 15.72 -29.49
CA ASP A 227 -23.03 16.23 -30.85
C ASP A 227 -23.82 15.41 -31.89
N LYS A 228 -24.57 14.38 -31.46
CA LYS A 228 -25.30 13.42 -32.30
C LYS A 228 -24.43 12.66 -33.32
N THR A 229 -23.12 12.73 -33.22
CA THR A 229 -22.21 11.98 -34.12
C THR A 229 -22.27 10.48 -33.84
N LEU A 230 -22.63 10.09 -32.61
CA LEU A 230 -22.89 8.69 -32.24
C LEU A 230 -24.09 8.12 -33.01
N GLU A 231 -25.17 8.90 -33.23
CA GLU A 231 -26.34 8.45 -34.01
C GLU A 231 -25.98 8.20 -35.48
N THR A 232 -25.19 9.10 -36.07
CA THR A 232 -24.66 8.96 -37.44
C THR A 232 -23.79 7.71 -37.57
N LEU A 233 -22.91 7.49 -36.60
CA LEU A 233 -22.01 6.33 -36.58
C LEU A 233 -22.78 5.01 -36.43
N LEU A 234 -23.81 4.98 -35.58
CA LEU A 234 -24.69 3.81 -35.43
C LEU A 234 -25.63 3.57 -36.63
N SER A 235 -25.76 4.56 -37.52
CA SER A 235 -26.53 4.45 -38.78
C SER A 235 -25.67 3.99 -39.95
N ALA A 236 -24.34 4.03 -39.82
CA ALA A 236 -23.42 3.44 -40.78
C ALA A 236 -23.57 1.90 -40.79
N PRO A 237 -23.21 1.20 -41.89
CA PRO A 237 -23.36 -0.25 -42.02
C PRO A 237 -22.30 -1.02 -41.22
N VAL A 238 -22.17 -0.72 -39.92
CA VAL A 238 -21.24 -1.35 -38.97
C VAL A 238 -22.01 -1.79 -37.72
N SER A 239 -21.61 -2.91 -37.13
CA SER A 239 -22.30 -3.41 -35.94
C SER A 239 -22.03 -2.50 -34.72
N ARG A 240 -23.06 -2.15 -33.95
CA ARG A 240 -22.93 -1.33 -32.74
C ARG A 240 -21.91 -1.90 -31.75
N GLY A 241 -21.86 -3.23 -31.63
CA GLY A 241 -20.90 -3.95 -30.80
C GLY A 241 -19.45 -3.70 -31.23
N SER A 242 -19.18 -3.81 -32.54
CA SER A 242 -17.85 -3.59 -33.13
C SER A 242 -17.34 -2.17 -32.86
N VAL A 243 -18.21 -1.16 -32.93
CA VAL A 243 -17.85 0.24 -32.67
C VAL A 243 -17.33 0.43 -31.24
N ILE A 244 -18.03 -0.09 -30.25
CA ILE A 244 -17.65 0.05 -28.84
C ILE A 244 -16.38 -0.73 -28.54
N THR A 245 -16.33 -1.98 -28.98
CA THR A 245 -15.16 -2.83 -28.73
C THR A 245 -13.93 -2.23 -29.39
N ALA A 246 -14.07 -1.62 -30.59
CA ALA A 246 -12.98 -0.91 -31.24
C ALA A 246 -12.54 0.33 -30.45
N LYS A 247 -13.47 1.17 -30.00
CA LYS A 247 -13.15 2.36 -29.16
C LYS A 247 -12.46 1.97 -27.86
N MET A 248 -12.97 0.96 -27.18
CA MET A 248 -12.40 0.48 -25.93
C MET A 248 -11.03 -0.14 -26.15
N LEU A 249 -10.87 -0.98 -27.18
CA LEU A 249 -9.58 -1.61 -27.50
C LEU A 249 -8.55 -0.55 -27.90
N ALA A 250 -8.93 0.47 -28.67
CA ALA A 250 -8.07 1.60 -29.00
C ALA A 250 -7.62 2.35 -27.73
N ALA A 251 -8.55 2.66 -26.82
CA ALA A 251 -8.23 3.27 -25.53
C ALA A 251 -7.32 2.39 -24.68
N ALA A 252 -7.51 1.06 -24.69
CA ALA A 252 -6.67 0.11 -23.98
C ALA A 252 -5.25 0.03 -24.56
N ILE A 253 -5.10 0.04 -25.88
CA ILE A 253 -3.79 0.08 -26.55
C ILE A 253 -3.06 1.37 -26.18
N VAL A 254 -3.72 2.52 -26.24
CA VAL A 254 -3.13 3.80 -25.82
C VAL A 254 -2.75 3.77 -24.35
N ALA A 255 -3.58 3.18 -23.48
CA ALA A 255 -3.27 3.01 -22.06
C ALA A 255 -2.01 2.16 -21.84
N LEU A 256 -1.84 1.06 -22.60
CA LEU A 256 -0.64 0.21 -22.53
C LEU A 256 0.61 0.93 -23.03
N ILE A 257 0.51 1.72 -24.10
CA ILE A 257 1.62 2.55 -24.59
C ILE A 257 2.03 3.56 -23.50
N ASN A 258 1.05 4.26 -22.91
CA ASN A 258 1.30 5.19 -21.81
C ASN A 258 1.92 4.49 -20.60
N ALA A 259 1.48 3.27 -20.27
CA ALA A 259 2.06 2.48 -19.20
C ALA A 259 3.54 2.16 -19.46
N GLY A 260 3.88 1.73 -20.68
CA GLY A 260 5.26 1.48 -21.09
C GLY A 260 6.14 2.72 -20.99
N VAL A 261 5.63 3.87 -21.46
CA VAL A 261 6.33 5.16 -21.35
C VAL A 261 6.53 5.58 -19.89
N MET A 262 5.51 5.45 -19.05
CA MET A 262 5.61 5.77 -17.62
C MET A 262 6.57 4.83 -16.88
N MET A 263 6.58 3.52 -17.21
CA MET A 263 7.54 2.57 -16.66
C MET A 263 8.98 2.92 -17.07
N PHE A 264 9.20 3.32 -18.33
CA PHE A 264 10.51 3.78 -18.78
C PHE A 264 10.94 5.07 -18.07
N GLY A 265 10.04 6.06 -17.99
CA GLY A 265 10.27 7.32 -17.27
C GLY A 265 10.60 7.09 -15.80
N PHE A 266 9.89 6.15 -15.16
CA PHE A 266 10.17 5.76 -13.78
C PHE A 266 11.52 5.04 -13.63
N SER A 267 11.90 4.17 -14.58
CA SER A 267 13.22 3.54 -14.59
C SER A 267 14.33 4.60 -14.66
N ALA A 268 14.17 5.62 -15.50
CA ALA A 268 15.09 6.75 -15.58
C ALA A 268 15.12 7.57 -14.28
N TYR A 269 13.95 7.89 -13.71
CA TYR A 269 13.83 8.59 -12.43
C TYR A 269 14.52 7.82 -11.29
N SER A 270 14.28 6.51 -11.19
CA SER A 270 14.87 5.64 -10.16
C SER A 270 16.39 5.58 -10.28
N LYS A 271 16.92 5.48 -11.50
CA LYS A 271 18.36 5.52 -11.76
C LYS A 271 18.96 6.87 -11.37
N GLY A 272 18.29 7.98 -11.71
CA GLY A 272 18.72 9.32 -11.32
C GLY A 272 18.73 9.52 -9.80
N MET A 273 17.67 9.09 -9.11
CA MET A 273 17.57 9.19 -7.66
C MET A 273 18.61 8.33 -6.95
N THR A 274 18.82 7.08 -7.39
CA THR A 274 19.83 6.19 -6.81
C THR A 274 21.25 6.73 -7.08
N GLY A 275 21.50 7.24 -8.29
CA GLY A 275 22.79 7.84 -8.67
C GLY A 275 23.14 9.09 -7.85
N ALA A 276 22.16 9.96 -7.60
CA ALA A 276 22.35 11.16 -6.78
C ALA A 276 22.64 10.82 -5.31
N ILE A 277 21.94 9.83 -4.73
CA ILE A 277 22.17 9.37 -3.35
C ILE A 277 23.60 8.79 -3.21
N THR A 278 24.08 8.04 -4.21
CA THR A 278 25.45 7.49 -4.17
C THR A 278 26.54 8.54 -4.37
N SER A 279 26.26 9.64 -5.08
CA SER A 279 27.25 10.69 -5.35
C SER A 279 27.35 11.75 -4.26
N ASP A 280 26.23 12.12 -3.60
CA ASP A 280 26.22 13.20 -2.59
C ASP A 280 26.63 12.72 -1.19
N LEU A 281 26.44 11.45 -0.86
CA LEU A 281 26.73 10.92 0.47
C LEU A 281 28.13 10.27 0.61
N GLY A 282 28.95 10.22 -0.46
CA GLY A 282 30.31 9.67 -0.39
C GLY A 282 30.39 8.22 0.14
N VAL A 283 29.30 7.44 0.03
CA VAL A 283 29.11 6.13 0.69
C VAL A 283 29.80 4.98 -0.07
N SER A 284 30.90 5.24 -0.75
CA SER A 284 31.52 4.24 -1.62
C SER A 284 32.39 3.22 -0.88
N ASP A 285 32.89 3.49 0.34
CA ASP A 285 33.95 2.63 0.90
C ASP A 285 33.66 1.97 2.27
N GLU A 286 32.79 2.51 3.15
CA GLU A 286 32.54 1.86 4.47
C GLU A 286 31.34 0.89 4.49
N VAL A 287 30.47 0.91 3.47
CA VAL A 287 29.31 0.01 3.33
C VAL A 287 29.66 -1.32 2.63
N GLY A 288 30.93 -1.52 2.25
CA GLY A 288 31.42 -2.75 1.59
C GLY A 288 31.31 -4.04 2.40
N LYS A 289 30.92 -3.98 3.68
CA LYS A 289 30.64 -5.15 4.55
C LYS A 289 29.15 -5.42 4.79
N VAL A 290 28.25 -4.56 4.32
CA VAL A 290 26.79 -4.74 4.44
C VAL A 290 26.27 -5.24 3.10
N LEU A 291 25.43 -6.28 3.11
CA LEU A 291 24.78 -6.74 1.89
C LEU A 291 24.06 -5.56 1.22
N SER A 292 24.27 -5.36 -0.09
CA SER A 292 23.51 -4.35 -0.82
C SER A 292 22.02 -4.65 -0.67
N ALA A 293 21.17 -3.62 -0.61
CA ALA A 293 19.72 -3.83 -0.51
C ALA A 293 19.18 -4.73 -1.64
N GLY A 294 19.79 -4.71 -2.83
CA GLY A 294 19.43 -5.57 -3.95
C GLY A 294 19.79 -7.04 -3.72
N ASP A 295 20.95 -7.33 -3.14
CA ASP A 295 21.37 -8.70 -2.86
C ASP A 295 20.63 -9.28 -1.65
N ALA A 296 20.34 -8.45 -0.64
CA ALA A 296 19.50 -8.82 0.48
C ALA A 296 18.09 -9.21 0.02
N MET A 297 17.50 -8.48 -0.92
CA MET A 297 16.19 -8.82 -1.49
C MET A 297 16.20 -10.18 -2.19
N LYS A 298 17.28 -10.54 -2.91
CA LYS A 298 17.43 -11.86 -3.51
C LYS A 298 17.57 -12.95 -2.45
N GLN A 299 18.42 -12.75 -1.45
CA GLN A 299 18.63 -13.69 -0.35
C GLN A 299 17.33 -13.95 0.42
N LEU A 300 16.55 -12.91 0.69
CA LEU A 300 15.26 -12.99 1.36
C LEU A 300 14.14 -13.58 0.48
N GLY A 301 14.39 -13.81 -0.82
CA GLY A 301 13.38 -14.32 -1.75
C GLY A 301 12.32 -13.29 -2.16
N LEU A 302 12.58 -11.99 -1.92
CA LEU A 302 11.69 -10.89 -2.26
C LEU A 302 11.86 -10.39 -3.70
N ASN A 303 12.81 -10.96 -4.45
CA ASN A 303 13.06 -10.57 -5.83
C ASN A 303 11.99 -11.12 -6.78
N LEU A 304 11.52 -10.27 -7.69
CA LEU A 304 10.55 -10.63 -8.72
C LEU A 304 11.27 -10.99 -10.02
N GLY A 305 10.88 -12.13 -10.61
CA GLY A 305 11.32 -12.56 -11.93
C GLY A 305 10.56 -11.88 -13.07
N VAL A 306 11.02 -12.12 -14.30
CA VAL A 306 10.35 -11.60 -15.51
C VAL A 306 8.91 -12.10 -15.61
N THR A 307 8.66 -13.37 -15.28
CA THR A 307 7.32 -13.97 -15.27
C THR A 307 6.38 -13.26 -14.29
N ASP A 308 6.89 -12.85 -13.13
CA ASP A 308 6.11 -12.16 -12.10
C ASP A 308 5.63 -10.80 -12.62
N TYR A 309 6.51 -10.04 -13.28
CA TYR A 309 6.14 -8.77 -13.92
C TYR A 309 5.17 -8.97 -15.09
N LEU A 310 5.27 -10.07 -15.84
CA LEU A 310 4.30 -10.38 -16.89
C LEU A 310 2.90 -10.63 -16.30
N ILE A 311 2.81 -11.37 -15.20
CA ILE A 311 1.55 -11.62 -14.49
C ILE A 311 0.95 -10.30 -13.99
N VAL A 312 1.76 -9.43 -13.36
CA VAL A 312 1.33 -8.08 -12.94
C VAL A 312 0.84 -7.27 -14.14
N GLY A 313 1.53 -7.34 -15.28
CA GLY A 313 1.14 -6.67 -16.53
C GLY A 313 -0.21 -7.15 -17.07
N VAL A 314 -0.46 -8.47 -17.06
CA VAL A 314 -1.77 -9.04 -17.43
C VAL A 314 -2.85 -8.54 -16.47
N GLN A 315 -2.57 -8.54 -15.18
CA GLN A 315 -3.52 -8.09 -14.16
C GLN A 315 -3.86 -6.60 -14.29
N LEU A 316 -2.85 -5.78 -14.60
CA LEU A 316 -3.01 -4.37 -14.92
C LEU A 316 -3.87 -4.19 -16.18
N PHE A 317 -3.59 -4.96 -17.24
CA PHE A 317 -4.37 -4.90 -18.47
C PHE A 317 -5.86 -5.20 -18.23
N ILE A 318 -6.18 -6.27 -17.50
CA ILE A 318 -7.58 -6.59 -17.16
C ILE A 318 -8.21 -5.47 -16.33
N THR A 319 -7.49 -4.90 -15.36
CA THR A 319 -7.97 -3.74 -14.58
C THR A 319 -8.29 -2.53 -15.44
N ILE A 320 -7.42 -2.19 -16.41
CA ILE A 320 -7.68 -1.12 -17.37
C ILE A 320 -8.93 -1.43 -18.17
N MET A 321 -9.08 -2.67 -18.65
CA MET A 321 -10.25 -3.09 -19.43
C MET A 321 -11.57 -3.01 -18.65
N ILE A 322 -11.57 -3.41 -17.37
CA ILE A 322 -12.73 -3.21 -16.47
C ILE A 322 -13.05 -1.72 -16.40
N CYS A 323 -12.04 -0.89 -16.20
CA CYS A 323 -12.25 0.54 -16.02
C CYS A 323 -12.76 1.24 -17.28
N LEU A 324 -12.26 0.86 -18.45
CA LEU A 324 -12.76 1.35 -19.73
C LEU A 324 -14.20 0.86 -19.99
N ALA A 325 -14.55 -0.36 -19.62
CA ALA A 325 -15.92 -0.87 -19.73
C ALA A 325 -16.89 -0.10 -18.80
N ILE A 326 -16.49 0.23 -17.57
CA ILE A 326 -17.24 1.11 -16.68
C ILE A 326 -17.36 2.52 -17.31
N SER A 327 -16.25 3.06 -17.82
CA SER A 327 -16.19 4.38 -18.46
C SER A 327 -17.16 4.49 -19.64
N ILE A 328 -17.36 3.42 -20.40
CA ILE A 328 -18.34 3.36 -21.49
C ILE A 328 -19.76 3.55 -20.98
N ILE A 329 -20.12 2.86 -19.90
CA ILE A 329 -21.43 2.97 -19.26
C ILE A 329 -21.62 4.38 -18.70
N LEU A 330 -20.61 4.91 -18.01
CA LEU A 330 -20.67 6.23 -17.39
C LEU A 330 -20.73 7.37 -18.43
N GLY A 331 -19.97 7.27 -19.52
CA GLY A 331 -20.02 8.21 -20.65
C GLY A 331 -21.40 8.27 -21.30
N ALA A 332 -22.08 7.14 -21.43
CA ALA A 332 -23.44 7.08 -21.95
C ALA A 332 -24.48 7.76 -21.04
N LEU A 333 -24.19 7.95 -19.75
CA LEU A 333 -25.09 8.60 -18.78
C LEU A 333 -24.98 10.14 -18.79
N VAL A 334 -23.91 10.66 -19.38
CA VAL A 334 -23.65 12.10 -19.49
C VAL A 334 -24.61 12.74 -20.48
N ASN A 335 -25.10 13.94 -20.16
CA ASN A 335 -26.00 14.73 -21.02
C ASN A 335 -25.51 16.16 -21.23
N ASP A 336 -24.45 16.57 -20.52
CA ASP A 336 -23.80 17.87 -20.64
C ASP A 336 -22.29 17.65 -20.44
N SER A 337 -21.47 18.27 -21.29
CA SER A 337 -20.02 18.08 -21.30
C SER A 337 -19.34 18.47 -19.98
N LYS A 338 -19.91 19.40 -19.20
CA LYS A 338 -19.40 19.76 -17.86
C LYS A 338 -19.61 18.65 -16.84
N SER A 339 -20.65 17.82 -17.00
CA SER A 339 -20.96 16.72 -16.08
C SER A 339 -20.14 15.44 -16.30
N ALA A 340 -19.39 15.36 -17.41
CA ALA A 340 -18.49 14.24 -17.71
C ALA A 340 -17.43 14.03 -16.62
N GLN A 341 -16.92 15.12 -16.03
CA GLN A 341 -15.92 15.04 -14.95
C GLN A 341 -16.50 14.43 -13.67
N THR A 342 -17.77 14.70 -13.36
CA THR A 342 -18.45 14.10 -12.21
C THR A 342 -18.65 12.60 -12.37
N MET A 343 -18.86 12.14 -13.60
CA MET A 343 -18.98 10.72 -13.89
C MET A 343 -17.66 9.96 -13.71
N LEU A 344 -16.53 10.65 -13.48
CA LEU A 344 -15.27 10.01 -13.08
C LEU A 344 -15.25 9.62 -11.58
N LEU A 345 -16.06 10.28 -10.73
CA LEU A 345 -16.00 10.09 -9.27
C LEU A 345 -16.19 8.62 -8.82
N PRO A 346 -17.10 7.81 -9.38
CA PRO A 346 -17.23 6.41 -9.00
C PRO A 346 -15.97 5.59 -9.28
N ILE A 347 -15.34 5.83 -10.44
CA ILE A 347 -14.07 5.19 -10.82
C ILE A 347 -12.98 5.64 -9.85
N MET A 348 -12.90 6.94 -9.57
CA MET A 348 -11.92 7.49 -8.65
C MET A 348 -12.03 6.86 -7.26
N MET A 349 -13.24 6.67 -6.73
CA MET A 349 -13.45 5.98 -5.45
C MET A 349 -12.95 4.53 -5.47
N MET A 350 -13.28 3.77 -6.52
CA MET A 350 -12.81 2.39 -6.67
C MET A 350 -11.28 2.30 -6.74
N VAL A 351 -10.60 3.32 -7.26
CA VAL A 351 -9.14 3.35 -7.36
C VAL A 351 -8.50 3.82 -6.05
N MET A 352 -9.03 4.88 -5.44
CA MET A 352 -8.44 5.50 -4.26
C MET A 352 -8.57 4.64 -3.00
N ILE A 353 -9.70 3.95 -2.79
CA ILE A 353 -9.89 3.14 -1.58
C ILE A 353 -8.81 2.05 -1.46
N PRO A 354 -8.59 1.17 -2.47
CA PRO A 354 -7.54 0.17 -2.38
C PRO A 354 -6.13 0.77 -2.34
N TRP A 355 -5.90 1.88 -3.04
CA TRP A 355 -4.62 2.56 -3.01
C TRP A 355 -4.24 3.02 -1.60
N PHE A 356 -5.16 3.71 -0.89
CA PHE A 356 -4.90 4.10 0.48
C PHE A 356 -4.73 2.90 1.41
N VAL A 357 -5.59 1.89 1.28
CA VAL A 357 -5.46 0.69 2.13
C VAL A 357 -4.09 0.04 1.94
N THR A 358 -3.66 -0.21 0.70
CA THR A 358 -2.38 -0.86 0.39
C THR A 358 -1.15 0.00 0.71
N MET A 359 -1.27 1.32 0.70
CA MET A 359 -0.20 2.24 1.09
C MET A 359 0.15 2.10 2.58
N PHE A 360 -0.86 1.84 3.40
CA PHE A 360 -0.73 1.83 4.85
C PHE A 360 -0.60 0.42 5.41
N THR A 361 -1.47 -0.50 4.98
CA THR A 361 -1.56 -1.85 5.55
C THR A 361 -1.61 -2.92 4.46
N ASP A 362 -1.31 -4.16 4.85
CA ASP A 362 -1.53 -5.31 3.97
C ASP A 362 -3.01 -5.70 4.02
N VAL A 363 -3.68 -5.72 2.86
CA VAL A 363 -5.08 -6.13 2.73
C VAL A 363 -5.28 -7.54 3.27
N ASN A 364 -4.26 -8.39 3.19
CA ASN A 364 -4.31 -9.76 3.71
C ASN A 364 -4.41 -9.82 5.24
N SER A 365 -3.85 -8.82 5.94
CA SER A 365 -3.88 -8.69 7.40
C SER A 365 -5.14 -8.02 7.95
N LEU A 366 -6.02 -7.50 7.09
CA LEU A 366 -7.26 -6.88 7.54
C LEU A 366 -8.22 -7.90 8.17
N PRO A 367 -9.05 -7.48 9.15
CA PRO A 367 -10.17 -8.29 9.63
C PRO A 367 -11.12 -8.70 8.49
N THR A 368 -11.87 -9.78 8.68
CA THR A 368 -12.67 -10.43 7.63
C THR A 368 -13.60 -9.49 6.87
N VAL A 369 -14.33 -8.63 7.57
CA VAL A 369 -15.31 -7.71 6.95
C VAL A 369 -14.64 -6.63 6.09
N PRO A 370 -13.72 -5.79 6.60
CA PRO A 370 -13.03 -4.80 5.76
C PRO A 370 -12.20 -5.46 4.66
N LYS A 371 -11.58 -6.62 4.90
CA LYS A 371 -10.88 -7.41 3.89
C LYS A 371 -11.80 -7.74 2.70
N LEU A 372 -13.00 -8.25 2.97
CA LEU A 372 -13.97 -8.61 1.93
C LEU A 372 -14.48 -7.40 1.15
N ILE A 373 -14.74 -6.27 1.83
CA ILE A 373 -15.16 -5.03 1.17
C ILE A 373 -14.08 -4.52 0.21
N VAL A 374 -12.82 -4.50 0.65
CA VAL A 374 -11.70 -4.03 -0.17
C VAL A 374 -11.46 -5.01 -1.34
N TYR A 375 -11.50 -6.33 -1.12
CA TYR A 375 -11.37 -7.30 -2.22
C TYR A 375 -12.55 -7.33 -3.19
N ALA A 376 -13.75 -6.89 -2.79
CA ALA A 376 -14.85 -6.72 -3.74
C ALA A 376 -14.53 -5.65 -4.80
N ILE A 377 -13.61 -4.73 -4.52
CA ILE A 377 -13.15 -3.75 -5.50
C ILE A 377 -12.14 -4.43 -6.43
N PRO A 378 -12.42 -4.54 -7.74
CA PRO A 378 -11.56 -5.29 -8.67
C PRO A 378 -10.14 -4.76 -8.74
N PHE A 379 -9.95 -3.45 -8.50
CA PHE A 379 -8.64 -2.80 -8.61
C PHE A 379 -7.69 -3.18 -7.46
N THR A 380 -8.23 -3.59 -6.30
CA THR A 380 -7.45 -4.06 -5.15
C THR A 380 -6.45 -5.13 -5.55
N HIS A 381 -6.89 -6.10 -6.35
CA HIS A 381 -6.03 -7.22 -6.70
C HIS A 381 -4.78 -6.78 -7.48
N THR A 382 -4.88 -5.76 -8.35
CA THR A 382 -3.72 -5.22 -9.06
C THR A 382 -2.79 -4.45 -8.11
N PHE A 383 -3.34 -3.70 -7.14
CA PHE A 383 -2.52 -3.02 -6.13
C PHE A 383 -1.80 -4.00 -5.18
N THR A 384 -2.40 -5.15 -4.89
CA THR A 384 -1.80 -6.19 -4.04
C THR A 384 -0.91 -7.17 -4.80
N ALA A 385 -0.83 -7.08 -6.14
CA ALA A 385 -0.17 -8.10 -6.96
C ALA A 385 1.31 -8.28 -6.62
N ILE A 386 2.07 -7.17 -6.58
CA ILE A 386 3.50 -7.20 -6.22
C ILE A 386 3.71 -7.68 -4.78
N PRO A 387 3.05 -7.09 -3.75
CA PRO A 387 3.17 -7.59 -2.38
C PRO A 387 2.85 -9.09 -2.26
N ASN A 388 1.82 -9.57 -2.95
CA ASN A 388 1.46 -10.98 -2.92
C ASN A 388 2.54 -11.88 -3.53
N LEU A 389 3.17 -11.45 -4.63
CA LEU A 389 4.27 -12.20 -5.26
C LEU A 389 5.51 -12.22 -4.35
N MET A 390 5.87 -11.07 -3.77
CA MET A 390 7.05 -10.95 -2.91
C MET A 390 6.94 -11.78 -1.63
N PHE A 391 5.74 -11.84 -1.04
CA PHE A 391 5.50 -12.54 0.23
C PHE A 391 4.92 -13.95 0.06
N GLY A 392 4.83 -14.46 -1.18
CA GLY A 392 4.41 -15.84 -1.45
C GLY A 392 2.89 -16.09 -1.41
N ASN A 393 2.06 -15.05 -1.33
CA ASN A 393 0.59 -15.10 -1.35
C ASN A 393 0.07 -15.31 -2.79
N THR A 394 0.53 -16.37 -3.45
CA THR A 394 0.24 -16.64 -4.88
C THR A 394 -1.22 -17.03 -5.10
N THR A 395 -1.87 -17.64 -4.11
CA THR A 395 -3.31 -17.99 -4.15
C THR A 395 -4.18 -16.75 -4.31
N GLU A 396 -3.92 -15.71 -3.53
CA GLU A 396 -4.64 -14.44 -3.52
C GLU A 396 -4.46 -13.70 -4.85
N LEU A 397 -3.28 -13.83 -5.46
CA LEU A 397 -3.02 -13.30 -6.80
C LEU A 397 -3.89 -14.00 -7.86
N TRP A 398 -3.93 -15.33 -7.89
CA TRP A 398 -4.68 -16.08 -8.90
C TRP A 398 -6.19 -15.94 -8.73
N ILE A 399 -6.69 -15.99 -7.49
CA ILE A 399 -8.10 -15.70 -7.18
C ILE A 399 -8.45 -14.29 -7.64
N GLY A 400 -7.58 -13.31 -7.39
CA GLY A 400 -7.78 -11.94 -7.83
C GLY A 400 -7.84 -11.78 -9.35
N LEU A 401 -6.97 -12.48 -10.08
CA LEU A 401 -6.98 -12.46 -11.54
C LEU A 401 -8.28 -13.05 -12.11
N VAL A 402 -8.70 -14.21 -11.60
CA VAL A 402 -9.96 -14.85 -12.01
C VAL A 402 -11.16 -13.95 -11.68
N TYR A 403 -11.18 -13.35 -10.50
CA TYR A 403 -12.21 -12.40 -10.09
C TYR A 403 -12.29 -11.22 -11.07
N GLN A 404 -11.15 -10.60 -11.40
CA GLN A 404 -11.10 -9.50 -12.36
C GLN A 404 -11.61 -9.90 -13.75
N ILE A 405 -11.27 -11.09 -14.25
CA ILE A 405 -11.77 -11.59 -15.53
C ILE A 405 -13.30 -11.74 -15.51
N ILE A 406 -13.86 -12.29 -14.42
CA ILE A 406 -15.31 -12.44 -14.25
C ILE A 406 -15.98 -11.06 -14.20
N VAL A 407 -15.46 -10.14 -13.38
CA VAL A 407 -15.98 -8.77 -13.28
C VAL A 407 -15.92 -8.07 -14.63
N PHE A 408 -14.81 -8.20 -15.36
CA PHE A 408 -14.68 -7.65 -16.71
C PHE A 408 -15.77 -8.19 -17.64
N ALA A 409 -15.97 -9.51 -17.68
CA ALA A 409 -16.99 -10.13 -18.52
C ALA A 409 -18.40 -9.62 -18.17
N VAL A 410 -18.72 -9.49 -16.88
CA VAL A 410 -20.01 -8.98 -16.39
C VAL A 410 -20.22 -7.51 -16.78
N VAL A 411 -19.25 -6.64 -16.50
CA VAL A 411 -19.35 -5.20 -16.83
C VAL A 411 -19.41 -5.00 -18.35
N MET A 412 -18.56 -5.71 -19.10
CA MET A 412 -18.56 -5.67 -20.55
C MET A 412 -19.90 -6.12 -21.14
N PHE A 413 -20.50 -7.17 -20.59
CA PHE A 413 -21.84 -7.61 -21.00
C PHE A 413 -22.88 -6.49 -20.85
N PHE A 414 -22.87 -5.77 -19.71
CA PHE A 414 -23.75 -4.63 -19.50
C PHE A 414 -23.44 -3.46 -20.45
N ALA A 415 -22.16 -3.14 -20.68
CA ALA A 415 -21.75 -2.09 -21.60
C ALA A 415 -22.23 -2.37 -23.04
N LEU A 416 -22.04 -3.60 -23.53
CA LEU A 416 -22.52 -4.02 -24.86
C LEU A 416 -24.04 -4.02 -24.94
N LYS A 417 -24.74 -4.48 -23.90
CA LYS A 417 -26.21 -4.47 -23.86
C LYS A 417 -26.77 -3.05 -23.88
N LEU A 418 -26.12 -2.12 -23.18
CA LEU A 418 -26.51 -0.70 -23.13
C LEU A 418 -26.46 -0.07 -24.53
N PHE A 419 -25.36 -0.26 -25.26
CA PHE A 419 -25.18 0.33 -26.59
C PHE A 419 -25.96 -0.38 -27.70
N LYS A 420 -26.18 -1.70 -27.59
CA LYS A 420 -27.04 -2.40 -28.54
C LYS A 420 -28.48 -1.91 -28.44
N SER A 421 -28.91 -1.47 -27.26
CA SER A 421 -30.21 -0.86 -27.03
C SER A 421 -30.20 0.61 -27.43
N ASP A 422 -31.34 1.14 -27.89
CA ASP A 422 -31.53 2.59 -28.10
C ASP A 422 -31.48 3.39 -26.79
N LYS A 423 -31.41 2.68 -25.64
CA LYS A 423 -31.19 3.26 -24.32
C LYS A 423 -29.97 4.16 -24.25
N ILE A 424 -28.90 3.92 -25.01
CA ILE A 424 -27.74 4.81 -25.01
C ILE A 424 -28.09 6.26 -25.37
N LEU A 425 -29.07 6.46 -26.25
CA LEU A 425 -29.51 7.78 -26.69
C LEU A 425 -30.44 8.45 -25.66
N THR A 426 -31.20 7.65 -24.90
CA THR A 426 -32.24 8.16 -23.99
C THR A 426 -31.84 8.15 -22.51
N MET A 427 -30.82 7.39 -22.12
CA MET A 427 -30.42 7.25 -20.73
C MET A 427 -29.75 8.54 -20.25
N SER A 428 -30.28 9.09 -19.15
CA SER A 428 -29.79 10.30 -18.53
C SER A 428 -29.77 10.13 -17.02
N LEU A 429 -28.76 10.69 -16.36
CA LEU A 429 -28.66 10.69 -14.90
C LEU A 429 -28.62 12.15 -14.42
N ASN A 430 -29.78 12.65 -14.00
CA ASN A 430 -29.94 14.01 -13.47
C ASN A 430 -29.88 13.98 -11.94
N PHE A 431 -28.75 14.37 -11.36
CA PHE A 431 -28.51 14.40 -9.90
C PHE A 431 -29.30 15.50 -9.14
N GLY A 432 -30.41 16.00 -9.69
CA GLY A 432 -31.14 17.15 -9.10
C GLY A 432 -32.64 17.20 -9.36
N GLN A 433 -33.25 16.22 -10.03
CA GLN A 433 -34.71 16.20 -10.18
C GLN A 433 -35.36 15.52 -8.96
N LYS A 434 -36.13 16.31 -8.17
CA LYS A 434 -37.09 15.77 -7.20
C LYS A 434 -37.92 14.70 -7.90
N SER A 435 -37.78 13.45 -7.45
CA SER A 435 -38.51 12.29 -7.95
C SER A 435 -40.00 12.63 -8.13
N ARG A 436 -40.46 12.70 -9.38
CA ARG A 436 -41.89 12.70 -9.70
C ARG A 436 -42.41 11.27 -9.61
N PHE A 437 -42.34 10.66 -8.43
CA PHE A 437 -43.16 9.50 -8.14
C PHE A 437 -44.59 10.00 -7.87
N LYS A 438 -45.36 10.19 -8.95
CA LYS A 438 -46.76 10.60 -8.87
C LYS A 438 -47.55 9.40 -8.33
N LYS A 439 -47.99 9.51 -7.07
CA LYS A 439 -48.96 8.62 -6.42
C LYS A 439 -50.21 8.57 -7.31
N ASN A 440 -50.53 7.41 -7.88
CA ASN A 440 -51.86 7.13 -8.41
C ASN A 440 -52.81 7.05 -7.21
N GLY A 441 -53.34 8.20 -6.79
CA GLY A 441 -54.53 8.25 -5.95
C GLY A 441 -55.75 8.02 -6.83
N LYS A 442 -56.39 6.86 -6.66
CA LYS A 442 -57.77 6.65 -7.11
C LYS A 442 -58.64 7.78 -6.53
N THR A 443 -59.30 8.54 -7.40
CA THR A 443 -60.52 9.26 -7.03
C THR A 443 -61.69 8.35 -7.41
N ILE A 444 -62.35 7.86 -6.36
CA ILE A 444 -63.69 7.27 -6.37
C ILE A 444 -64.66 8.45 -6.22
N GLU A 445 -65.74 8.43 -7.03
CA GLU A 445 -67.02 9.18 -6.94
C GLU A 445 -66.94 10.72 -7.09
N ASP A 446 -67.84 11.39 -7.82
CA ASP A 446 -69.25 11.10 -8.17
C ASP A 446 -69.55 10.81 -9.65
#